data_AF-A0A9Q1HCE2-F1
#
_entry.id   AF-A0A9Q1HCE2-F1
#
_cell.length_a   1.000
_cell.length_b   1.000
_cell.length_c   1.000
_cell.angle_alpha   90.00
_cell.angle_beta   90.00
_cell.angle_gamma   90.00
#
_symmetry.space_group_name_H-M   'P 1'
#
loop_
_entity.id
_entity.type
_entity.pdbx_description
1 polymer ?
#
loop_
_entity_poly.entity_id
_entity_poly.type
_entity_poly.pdbx_seq_one_letter_code
_entity_poly.pdbx_strand_id
1 'polypeptide(L)'
;MLFAKNGKEGRQLPPTFGTLKPHTERSFFMALVWKTSCKPCPCIPAPTEYSWKLVDGQLIPILCTNPPAPEALLELRRCSCRGSCGTNRCGCKRNLMACTDACECSDGCENTEDLTPEIEDDDELLG
;
A
#
# COMPACT_ATOMS: atom_id res chain seq x y z
N MET A 1 6.43 7.32 -9.79
CA MET A 1 6.91 5.94 -9.55
C MET A 1 8.40 5.89 -9.86
N LEU A 2 9.21 5.50 -8.89
CA LEU A 2 10.68 5.63 -8.91
C LEU A 2 11.43 4.54 -9.70
N PHE A 3 10.74 3.57 -10.30
CA PHE A 3 11.38 2.46 -11.01
C PHE A 3 10.74 2.19 -12.38
N ALA A 4 10.95 3.10 -13.31
CA ALA A 4 10.75 2.81 -14.74
C ALA A 4 11.98 3.27 -15.51
N LYS A 5 13.14 2.65 -15.26
CA LYS A 5 14.26 2.78 -16.21
C LYS A 5 13.90 1.91 -17.41
N ASN A 6 13.58 2.56 -18.53
CA ASN A 6 13.15 1.99 -19.83
C ASN A 6 11.65 1.70 -20.02
N GLY A 7 10.75 2.34 -19.26
CA GLY A 7 9.33 2.40 -19.64
C GLY A 7 8.58 1.07 -19.67
N LYS A 8 9.09 0.01 -19.03
CA LYS A 8 8.28 -1.20 -18.81
C LYS A 8 7.12 -0.81 -17.89
N GLU A 9 5.91 -0.84 -18.44
CA GLU A 9 4.69 -0.71 -17.65
C GLU A 9 4.73 -1.73 -16.51
N GLY A 10 4.27 -1.36 -15.30
CA GLY A 10 4.31 -2.25 -14.13
C GLY A 10 3.69 -3.63 -14.36
N ARG A 11 2.81 -3.76 -15.37
CA ARG A 11 2.22 -5.02 -15.85
C ARG A 11 3.23 -6.04 -16.39
N GLN A 12 4.42 -5.60 -16.80
CA GLN A 12 5.48 -6.46 -17.34
C GLN A 12 6.47 -6.93 -16.28
N LEU A 13 6.35 -6.44 -15.04
CA LEU A 13 7.15 -6.96 -13.93
C LEU A 13 6.56 -8.29 -13.50
N PRO A 14 7.40 -9.30 -13.19
CA PRO A 14 6.90 -10.52 -12.56
C PRO A 14 6.19 -10.15 -11.24
N PRO A 15 5.18 -10.93 -10.81
CA PRO A 15 4.56 -10.76 -9.51
C PRO A 15 5.64 -10.67 -8.43
N THR A 16 5.54 -9.67 -7.57
CA THR A 16 6.43 -9.57 -6.41
C THR A 16 6.14 -10.74 -5.46
N PHE A 17 7.10 -11.13 -4.64
CA PHE A 17 6.90 -12.16 -3.62
C PHE A 17 5.66 -11.88 -2.75
N GLY A 18 5.43 -10.61 -2.40
CA GLY A 18 4.25 -10.17 -1.63
C GLY A 18 2.92 -10.29 -2.38
N THR A 19 2.92 -10.42 -3.71
CA THR A 19 1.71 -10.65 -4.53
C THR A 19 1.50 -12.12 -4.88
N LEU A 20 2.58 -12.92 -4.92
CA LEU A 20 2.52 -14.30 -5.39
C LEU A 20 1.62 -15.17 -4.49
N LYS A 21 1.89 -15.19 -3.18
CA LYS A 21 1.10 -15.99 -2.23
C LYS A 21 -0.39 -15.61 -2.26
N PRO A 22 -0.77 -14.32 -2.13
CA PRO A 22 -2.18 -13.95 -2.19
C PRO A 22 -2.86 -14.29 -3.52
N HIS A 23 -2.14 -14.13 -4.63
CA HIS A 23 -2.67 -14.49 -5.94
C HIS A 23 -2.92 -16.00 -6.06
N THR A 24 -1.99 -16.84 -5.62
CA THR A 24 -2.14 -18.30 -5.61
C THR A 24 -3.32 -18.74 -4.74
N GLU A 25 -3.43 -18.20 -3.53
CA GLU A 25 -4.54 -18.52 -2.61
C GLU A 25 -5.90 -18.17 -3.20
N ARG A 26 -6.06 -16.97 -3.76
CA ARG A 26 -7.32 -16.57 -4.41
C ARG A 26 -7.65 -17.43 -5.62
N SER A 27 -6.65 -17.74 -6.45
CA SER A 27 -6.84 -18.57 -7.64
C SER A 27 -7.25 -19.99 -7.27
N PHE A 28 -6.64 -20.54 -6.21
CA PHE A 28 -7.02 -21.83 -5.64
C PHE A 28 -8.44 -21.82 -5.10
N PHE A 29 -8.83 -20.77 -4.35
CA PHE A 29 -10.20 -20.62 -3.85
C PHE A 29 -11.23 -20.58 -4.98
N MET A 30 -10.98 -19.80 -6.04
CA MET A 30 -11.86 -19.75 -7.21
C MET A 30 -11.99 -21.13 -7.87
N ALA A 31 -10.88 -21.86 -8.01
CA ALA A 31 -10.91 -23.22 -8.53
C ALA A 31 -11.71 -24.19 -7.63
N LEU A 32 -11.62 -24.04 -6.31
CA LEU A 32 -12.41 -24.82 -5.35
C LEU A 32 -13.91 -24.55 -5.48
N VAL A 33 -14.30 -23.28 -5.61
CA VAL A 33 -15.70 -22.87 -5.86
C VAL A 33 -16.20 -23.48 -7.16
N TRP A 34 -15.44 -23.37 -8.25
CA TRP A 34 -15.85 -23.92 -9.55
C TRP A 34 -15.95 -25.44 -9.55
N LYS A 35 -14.99 -26.13 -8.91
CA LYS A 35 -15.01 -27.59 -8.74
C LYS A 35 -16.24 -28.08 -7.98
N THR A 36 -16.84 -27.23 -7.14
CA THR A 36 -18.00 -27.57 -6.33
C THR A 36 -19.33 -27.06 -6.90
N SER A 37 -19.32 -26.43 -8.08
CA SER A 37 -20.51 -25.82 -8.72
C SER A 37 -21.71 -26.75 -8.91
N CYS A 38 -21.49 -28.05 -9.13
CA CYS A 38 -22.57 -29.03 -9.31
C CYS A 38 -23.09 -29.61 -7.99
N LYS A 39 -22.47 -29.29 -6.84
CA LYS A 39 -22.92 -29.77 -5.54
C LYS A 39 -23.92 -28.79 -4.95
N PRO A 40 -25.15 -29.22 -4.62
CA PRO A 40 -26.07 -28.38 -3.86
C PRO A 40 -25.48 -28.12 -2.47
N CYS A 41 -25.44 -26.85 -2.05
CA CYS A 41 -24.88 -26.40 -0.76
C CYS A 41 -23.47 -26.97 -0.45
N PRO A 42 -22.45 -26.64 -1.25
CA PRO A 42 -21.11 -27.13 -1.00
C PRO A 42 -20.54 -26.52 0.29
N CYS A 43 -19.90 -27.35 1.11
CA CYS A 43 -19.10 -26.85 2.23
C CYS A 43 -17.79 -26.29 1.66
N ILE A 44 -17.69 -24.96 1.58
CA ILE A 44 -16.52 -24.22 1.09
C ILE A 44 -16.00 -23.41 2.29
N PRO A 45 -14.68 -23.40 2.54
CA PRO A 45 -14.06 -22.56 3.58
C PRO A 45 -14.33 -21.07 3.34
N ALA A 46 -14.13 -20.24 4.36
CA ALA A 46 -14.40 -18.82 4.25
C ALA A 46 -13.40 -18.16 3.27
N PRO A 47 -13.84 -17.20 2.41
CA PRO A 47 -12.93 -16.49 1.51
C PRO A 47 -11.77 -15.79 2.25
N THR A 48 -11.99 -15.38 3.50
CA THR A 48 -11.00 -14.74 4.36
C THR A 48 -9.80 -15.63 4.70
N GLU A 49 -9.94 -16.95 4.54
CA GLU A 49 -8.83 -17.90 4.66
C GLU A 49 -7.93 -17.90 3.39
N TYR A 50 -8.35 -17.24 2.30
CA TYR A 50 -7.71 -17.27 0.99
C TYR A 50 -7.39 -15.87 0.45
N SER A 51 -6.72 -15.05 1.28
CA SER A 51 -6.27 -13.71 0.88
C SER A 51 -7.40 -12.78 0.43
N TRP A 52 -8.54 -12.86 1.12
CA TRP A 52 -9.58 -11.84 1.15
C TRP A 52 -9.68 -11.27 2.56
N LYS A 53 -10.15 -10.03 2.67
CA LYS A 53 -10.48 -9.38 3.94
C LYS A 53 -11.89 -8.84 3.89
N LEU A 54 -12.55 -8.82 5.04
CA LEU A 54 -13.85 -8.18 5.20
C LEU A 54 -13.60 -6.73 5.66
N VAL A 55 -14.08 -5.76 4.89
CA VAL A 55 -14.01 -4.33 5.22
C VAL A 55 -15.40 -3.77 4.95
N ASP A 56 -16.03 -3.19 5.97
CA ASP A 56 -17.40 -2.63 5.88
C ASP A 56 -18.43 -3.60 5.29
N GLY A 57 -18.35 -4.87 5.69
CA GLY A 57 -19.21 -5.94 5.17
C GLY A 57 -18.91 -6.38 3.74
N GLN A 58 -17.88 -5.83 3.10
CA GLN A 58 -17.47 -6.17 1.74
C GLN A 58 -16.20 -7.02 1.73
N LEU A 59 -16.18 -8.06 0.90
CA LEU A 59 -14.99 -8.86 0.65
C LEU A 59 -14.07 -8.14 -0.34
N ILE A 60 -12.89 -7.76 0.13
CA ILE A 60 -11.85 -7.09 -0.65
C ILE A 60 -10.63 -8.03 -0.79
N PRO A 61 -10.06 -8.21 -1.99
CA PRO A 61 -8.91 -9.07 -2.18
C PRO A 61 -7.63 -8.41 -1.61
N ILE A 62 -6.82 -9.20 -0.92
CA ILE A 62 -5.49 -8.79 -0.46
C ILE A 62 -4.51 -8.90 -1.63
N LEU A 63 -4.30 -7.83 -2.39
CA LEU A 63 -3.50 -7.91 -3.63
C LEU A 63 -2.00 -8.11 -3.38
N CYS A 64 -1.47 -7.50 -2.32
CA CYS A 64 -0.06 -7.53 -1.96
C CYS A 64 0.07 -7.44 -0.43
N THR A 65 0.96 -8.22 0.17
CA THR A 65 1.28 -8.16 1.60
C THR A 65 2.42 -7.20 1.92
N ASN A 66 3.18 -6.78 0.90
CA ASN A 66 4.32 -5.89 1.07
C ASN A 66 3.87 -4.43 0.95
N PRO A 67 4.54 -3.49 1.64
CA PRO A 67 4.26 -2.08 1.49
C PRO A 67 4.52 -1.63 0.04
N PRO A 68 3.88 -0.53 -0.41
CA PRO A 68 4.02 -0.01 -1.78
C PRO A 68 5.47 0.31 -2.17
N ALA A 69 6.30 0.65 -1.19
CA ALA A 69 7.73 0.83 -1.34
C ALA A 69 8.46 0.30 -0.10
N PRO A 70 9.67 -0.28 -0.26
CA PRO A 70 10.58 -0.52 0.84
C PRO A 70 10.87 0.75 1.65
N GLU A 71 10.94 0.62 2.98
CA GLU A 71 11.23 1.73 3.90
C GLU A 71 12.54 2.46 3.55
N ALA A 72 13.59 1.70 3.22
CA ALA A 72 14.88 2.27 2.80
C ALA A 72 14.78 3.20 1.57
N LEU A 73 13.75 3.04 0.72
CA LEU A 73 13.54 3.97 -0.40
C LEU A 73 12.84 5.26 0.03
N LEU A 74 12.07 5.22 1.11
CA LEU A 74 11.50 6.41 1.73
C LEU A 74 12.62 7.24 2.35
N GLU A 75 13.60 6.60 3.01
CA GLU A 75 14.79 7.26 3.55
C GLU A 75 15.68 7.92 2.47
N LEU A 76 15.74 7.33 1.27
CA LEU A 76 16.48 7.89 0.13
C LEU A 76 15.79 9.09 -0.54
N ARG A 77 14.55 9.40 -0.17
CA ARG A 77 13.84 10.57 -0.70
C ARG A 77 14.43 11.84 -0.09
N ARG A 78 14.92 12.72 -0.97
CA ARG A 78 15.44 14.03 -0.59
C ARG A 78 14.82 15.13 -1.44
N CYS A 79 14.51 16.27 -0.82
CA CYS A 79 14.25 17.50 -1.54
C CYS A 79 15.55 18.26 -1.78
N SER A 80 15.60 19.05 -2.85
CA SER A 80 16.66 20.02 -3.14
C SER A 80 16.22 21.45 -2.81
N CYS A 81 15.25 21.60 -1.92
CA CYS A 81 14.76 22.90 -1.50
C CYS A 81 15.86 23.65 -0.75
N ARG A 82 15.93 24.98 -0.90
CA ARG A 82 16.86 25.84 -0.14
C ARG A 82 16.16 26.73 0.88
N GLY A 83 14.89 26.46 1.14
CA GLY A 83 14.05 27.24 2.06
C GLY A 83 13.28 26.32 3.00
N SER A 84 12.29 26.87 3.70
CA SER A 84 11.65 26.22 4.84
C SER A 84 10.72 25.04 4.51
N CYS A 85 10.55 24.62 3.26
CA CYS A 85 9.63 23.53 2.90
C CYS A 85 8.16 23.72 3.35
N GLY A 86 7.73 24.94 3.69
CA GLY A 86 6.36 25.23 4.14
C GLY A 86 5.26 25.07 3.08
N THR A 87 5.60 24.92 1.80
CA THR A 87 4.63 24.85 0.68
C THR A 87 4.80 23.60 -0.17
N ASN A 88 3.80 23.29 -1.01
CA ASN A 88 3.84 22.19 -1.99
C ASN A 88 4.88 22.36 -3.12
N ARG A 89 5.71 23.41 -3.08
CA ARG A 89 6.94 23.48 -3.87
C ARG A 89 7.98 22.46 -3.39
N CYS A 90 7.92 22.06 -2.12
CA CYS A 90 8.71 20.95 -1.61
C CYS A 90 8.15 19.61 -2.11
N GLY A 91 9.03 18.81 -2.72
CA GLY A 91 8.68 17.47 -3.18
C GLY A 91 8.28 16.52 -2.05
N CYS A 92 8.83 16.68 -0.84
CA CYS A 92 8.47 15.87 0.31
C CYS A 92 7.05 16.21 0.78
N LYS A 93 6.78 17.49 1.07
CA LYS A 93 5.44 17.98 1.49
C LYS A 93 4.34 17.65 0.48
N ARG A 94 4.60 17.84 -0.81
CA ARG A 94 3.63 17.51 -1.88
C ARG A 94 3.26 16.02 -1.91
N ASN A 95 4.15 15.14 -1.47
CA ASN A 95 3.88 13.71 -1.38
C ASN A 95 3.52 13.27 0.05
N LEU A 96 3.10 14.22 0.91
CA LEU A 96 2.66 13.95 2.27
C LEU A 96 3.71 13.20 3.10
N MET A 97 4.98 13.57 2.95
CA MET A 97 6.09 13.01 3.71
C MET A 97 6.91 14.13 4.34
N ALA A 98 7.42 13.86 5.54
CA ALA A 98 8.40 14.71 6.20
C ALA A 98 9.71 14.78 5.40
N CYS A 99 10.44 15.87 5.57
CA CYS A 99 11.83 15.98 5.12
C CYS A 99 12.70 15.16 6.06
N THR A 100 13.62 14.38 5.50
CA THR A 100 14.64 13.63 6.24
C THR A 100 15.96 14.39 6.22
N ASP A 101 16.94 13.94 7.00
CA ASP A 101 18.31 14.48 7.00
C ASP A 101 19.03 14.38 5.64
N ALA A 102 18.49 13.58 4.71
CA ALA A 102 19.00 13.50 3.34
C ALA A 102 18.60 14.72 2.48
N CYS A 103 17.65 15.55 2.93
CA CYS A 103 17.19 16.75 2.25
C CYS A 103 18.23 17.90 2.31
N GLU A 104 18.28 18.71 1.24
CA GLU A 104 19.16 19.89 1.19
C GLU A 104 18.50 21.17 1.75
N CYS A 105 17.34 21.05 2.40
CA CYS A 105 16.65 22.18 3.00
C CYS A 105 17.43 22.74 4.21
N SER A 106 17.32 24.04 4.42
CA SER A 106 18.03 24.74 5.50
C SER A 106 17.49 24.38 6.88
N ASP A 107 18.23 24.76 7.93
CA ASP A 107 17.91 24.55 9.35
C ASP A 107 16.52 25.08 9.79
N GLY A 108 15.84 25.86 8.94
CA GLY A 108 14.48 26.35 9.15
C GLY A 108 13.40 25.51 8.45
N CYS A 109 13.60 24.20 8.29
CA CYS A 109 12.61 23.33 7.65
C CYS A 109 11.34 23.22 8.54
N GLU A 110 10.20 23.63 7.99
CA GLU A 110 8.85 23.49 8.56
C GLU A 110 8.20 22.15 8.22
N ASN A 111 8.81 21.35 7.34
CA ASN A 111 8.29 20.03 6.95
C ASN A 111 9.02 18.91 7.70
N THR A 112 9.12 19.06 9.02
CA THR A 112 9.64 18.04 9.94
C THR A 112 8.51 17.09 10.37
N GLU A 113 8.84 16.00 11.06
CA GLU A 113 7.85 15.00 11.44
C GLU A 113 6.73 15.60 12.29
N ASP A 114 5.54 15.68 11.68
CA ASP A 114 4.23 15.73 12.33
C ASP A 114 3.17 15.57 11.24
N LEU A 115 3.06 14.36 10.70
CA LEU A 115 1.83 13.83 10.10
C LEU A 115 1.99 12.30 10.10
N THR A 116 1.79 11.68 11.26
CA THR A 116 1.14 10.36 11.22
C THR A 116 -0.13 10.58 10.40
N PRO A 117 -0.39 9.83 9.32
CA PRO A 117 -1.76 9.72 8.86
C PRO A 117 -2.51 9.23 10.09
N GLU A 118 -3.34 10.09 10.68
CA GLU A 118 -4.43 9.64 11.54
C GLU A 118 -5.15 8.62 10.68
N ILE A 119 -4.90 7.35 10.97
CA ILE A 119 -5.87 6.32 10.65
C ILE A 119 -7.02 6.78 11.52
N GLU A 120 -8.05 7.36 10.90
CA GLU A 120 -9.35 7.54 11.53
C GLU A 120 -9.80 6.12 11.92
N ASP A 121 -9.38 5.69 13.10
CA ASP A 121 -10.02 4.63 13.87
C ASP A 121 -11.38 5.21 14.25
N ASP A 122 -12.34 5.11 13.32
CA ASP A 122 -13.74 5.43 13.56
C ASP A 122 -14.36 4.26 14.35
N ASP A 123 -13.83 4.03 15.54
CA ASP A 123 -14.44 3.20 16.59
C ASP A 123 -15.12 4.16 17.59
N GLU A 124 -16.44 4.00 17.70
CA GLU A 124 -17.32 4.34 18.82
C GLU A 124 -18.04 5.71 18.81
N LEU A 125 -19.31 5.70 18.36
CA LEU A 125 -20.38 6.42 19.06
C LEU A 125 -21.52 5.48 19.42
N LEU A 126 -21.41 4.94 20.64
CA LEU A 126 -22.51 4.43 21.43
C LEU A 126 -23.55 5.55 21.66
N GLY A 127 -24.81 5.25 21.35
CA GLY A 127 -25.99 6.08 21.63
C GLY A 127 -27.24 5.45 21.06
#